data_AF-A0A1L9SUI9-F1
#
_entry.id   AF-A0A1L9SUI9-F1
#
_cell.length_a   1.000
_cell.length_b   1.000
_cell.length_c   1.000
_cell.angle_alpha   90.00
_cell.angle_beta   90.00
_cell.angle_gamma   90.00
#
_symmetry.space_group_name_H-M   'P 1'
#
loop_
_entity.id
_entity.type
_entity.pdbx_description
1 polymer ?
#
loop_
_entity_poly.entity_id
_entity_poly.type
_entity_poly.pdbx_seq_one_letter_code
_entity_poly.pdbx_strand_id
1 'polypeptide(L)'
;MAYNHRMSQQFHGSQQQHARGRKKEDENDALMRLPDKEIAGCINDIGIPFTAADLLKPNAQQIQMVLEWFAELLMNITRETVEPGMRAAAEDVGGDFADIVPLDTRNLMGFFVNLKRLLMECGVNDFTFTDLTKPTHDRLVKIFSYLINFVRFRESQTAVIDEHFNKTEKTKAQIETLFAENQEMEQRLEEMRRSQKAVESQVKEKVRRNDELKARLLDLRRTQERVAENLERVKAEKARRQTSLEEKMERLVRSRQETEKLRPYVLESPATLQSSLTELSENLVREKVHIDAMERRARALQTSSDTFTVVSNDIQACIKLLEDISVELYPSAAIMFEKWSRPRSFYSAN
;
A
#
# COMPACT_ATOMS: atom_id res chain seq x y z
N MET A 1 -105.08 -64.93 -22.60
CA MET A 1 -103.86 -65.58 -22.08
C MET A 1 -102.75 -64.54 -22.20
N ALA A 2 -101.97 -64.15 -21.20
CA ALA A 2 -101.61 -64.78 -19.94
C ALA A 2 -101.37 -63.72 -18.85
N TYR A 3 -101.68 -64.10 -17.62
CA TYR A 3 -101.36 -63.41 -16.36
C TYR A 3 -99.88 -63.62 -16.03
N ASN A 4 -99.21 -62.66 -15.38
CA ASN A 4 -98.11 -63.01 -14.46
C ASN A 4 -97.89 -61.99 -13.33
N HIS A 5 -97.53 -62.58 -12.19
CA HIS A 5 -97.61 -62.09 -10.80
C HIS A 5 -96.58 -61.01 -10.44
N ARG A 6 -97.00 -60.02 -9.63
CA ARG A 6 -96.11 -59.24 -8.75
C ARG A 6 -95.80 -60.06 -7.49
N MET A 7 -94.52 -60.33 -7.25
CA MET A 7 -94.01 -60.80 -5.95
C MET A 7 -93.13 -59.71 -5.31
N SER A 8 -93.40 -59.47 -4.03
CA SER A 8 -92.68 -58.61 -3.09
C SER A 8 -91.24 -59.10 -2.88
N GLN A 9 -90.26 -58.19 -2.92
CA GLN A 9 -88.91 -58.47 -2.38
C GLN A 9 -88.65 -57.59 -1.17
N GLN A 10 -88.45 -58.27 -0.03
CA GLN A 10 -88.02 -57.73 1.25
C GLN A 10 -86.55 -57.28 1.21
N PHE A 11 -86.30 -56.17 1.89
CA PHE A 11 -84.99 -55.62 2.26
C PHE A 11 -84.20 -56.63 3.12
N HIS A 12 -83.04 -57.09 2.62
CA HIS A 12 -82.00 -57.75 3.43
C HIS A 12 -80.63 -57.30 2.90
N GLY A 13 -80.01 -56.32 3.55
CA GLY A 13 -78.73 -55.78 3.09
C GLY A 13 -78.14 -54.70 4.00
N SER A 14 -77.85 -55.02 5.26
CA SER A 14 -77.00 -54.18 6.13
C SER A 14 -76.29 -54.93 7.26
N GLN A 15 -76.61 -56.20 7.52
CA GLN A 15 -76.10 -56.92 8.69
C GLN A 15 -74.70 -57.55 8.50
N GLN A 16 -74.24 -57.73 7.26
CA GLN A 16 -72.97 -58.43 6.97
C GLN A 16 -71.71 -57.54 7.08
N GLN A 17 -71.80 -56.22 6.89
CA GLN A 17 -70.64 -55.32 7.02
C GLN A 17 -70.28 -55.04 8.49
N HIS A 18 -71.28 -54.90 9.38
CA HIS A 18 -71.03 -54.72 10.82
C HIS A 18 -70.37 -55.93 11.48
N ALA A 19 -70.70 -57.15 11.04
CA ALA A 19 -70.10 -58.37 11.59
C ALA A 19 -68.60 -58.50 11.28
N ARG A 20 -68.13 -57.96 10.15
CA ARG A 20 -66.73 -58.05 9.72
C ARG A 20 -65.82 -57.04 10.42
N GLY A 21 -66.34 -55.84 10.73
CA GLY A 21 -65.64 -54.83 11.55
C GLY A 21 -65.51 -55.28 13.00
N ARG A 22 -66.60 -55.78 13.59
CA ARG A 22 -66.62 -56.27 14.98
C ARG A 22 -65.65 -57.44 15.19
N LYS A 23 -65.59 -58.37 14.25
CA LYS A 23 -64.65 -59.52 14.30
C LYS A 23 -63.17 -59.09 14.21
N LYS A 24 -62.87 -57.99 13.52
CA LYS A 24 -61.50 -57.44 13.41
C LYS A 24 -61.10 -56.65 14.65
N GLU A 25 -62.05 -55.94 15.27
CA GLU A 25 -61.86 -55.28 16.57
C GLU A 25 -61.62 -56.31 17.68
N ASP A 26 -62.40 -57.41 17.69
CA ASP A 26 -62.25 -58.50 18.66
C ASP A 26 -60.89 -59.23 18.53
N GLU A 27 -60.37 -59.41 17.31
CA GLU A 27 -59.04 -59.98 17.07
C GLU A 27 -57.90 -59.06 17.52
N ASN A 28 -58.04 -57.74 17.32
CA ASN A 28 -57.05 -56.75 17.73
C ASN A 28 -57.05 -56.57 19.26
N ASP A 29 -58.24 -56.58 19.87
CA ASP A 29 -58.42 -56.58 21.32
C ASP A 29 -57.81 -57.83 21.97
N ALA A 30 -57.92 -58.99 21.34
CA ALA A 30 -57.32 -60.23 21.85
C ALA A 30 -55.78 -60.19 21.83
N LEU A 31 -55.17 -59.54 20.84
CA LEU A 31 -53.72 -59.39 20.73
C LEU A 31 -53.15 -58.36 21.72
N MET A 32 -53.94 -57.35 22.06
CA MET A 32 -53.53 -56.28 22.96
C MET A 32 -53.74 -56.61 24.44
N ARG A 33 -54.58 -57.60 24.79
CA ARG A 33 -54.89 -57.95 26.18
C ARG A 33 -53.69 -58.57 26.90
N LEU A 34 -53.34 -57.99 28.05
CA LEU A 34 -52.33 -58.49 28.96
C LEU A 34 -52.96 -59.35 30.07
N PRO A 35 -52.23 -60.32 30.63
CA PRO A 35 -52.74 -61.09 31.76
C PRO A 35 -52.79 -60.23 33.03
N ASP A 36 -53.79 -60.48 33.89
CA ASP A 36 -54.05 -59.71 35.12
C ASP A 36 -52.82 -59.52 36.02
N LYS A 37 -51.93 -60.52 36.07
CA LYS A 37 -50.69 -60.46 36.84
C LYS A 37 -49.68 -59.47 36.27
N GLU A 38 -49.59 -59.36 34.94
CA GLU A 38 -48.72 -58.38 34.28
C GLU A 38 -49.27 -56.97 34.44
N ILE A 39 -50.58 -56.79 34.31
CA ILE A 39 -51.25 -55.50 34.55
C ILE A 39 -50.97 -55.04 35.98
N ALA A 40 -51.17 -55.92 36.96
CA ALA A 40 -50.89 -55.60 38.35
C ALA A 40 -49.40 -55.34 38.62
N GLY A 41 -48.50 -56.10 37.98
CA GLY A 41 -47.05 -55.85 38.05
C GLY A 41 -46.70 -54.45 37.56
N CYS A 42 -47.14 -54.07 36.36
CA CYS A 42 -46.84 -52.76 35.78
C CYS A 42 -47.41 -51.60 36.62
N ILE A 43 -48.61 -51.76 37.21
CA ILE A 43 -49.18 -50.74 38.09
C ILE A 43 -48.39 -50.60 39.41
N ASN A 44 -47.88 -51.71 39.96
CA ASN A 44 -46.98 -51.67 41.12
C ASN A 44 -45.64 -50.99 40.78
N ASP A 45 -45.10 -51.24 39.58
CA ASP A 45 -43.84 -50.62 39.14
C ASP A 45 -43.95 -49.09 39.03
N ILE A 46 -45.16 -48.57 38.80
CA ILE A 46 -45.48 -47.14 38.80
C ILE A 46 -45.59 -46.58 40.24
N GLY A 47 -45.56 -47.44 41.26
CA GLY A 47 -45.55 -47.05 42.68
C GLY A 47 -46.92 -47.11 43.37
N ILE A 48 -47.94 -47.66 42.71
CA ILE A 48 -49.27 -47.84 43.31
C ILE A 48 -49.43 -49.31 43.74
N PRO A 49 -49.65 -49.61 45.03
CA PRO A 49 -49.88 -50.97 45.47
C PRO A 49 -51.18 -51.50 44.84
N PHE A 50 -51.05 -52.46 43.93
CA PHE A 50 -52.15 -53.00 43.14
C PHE A 50 -51.97 -54.50 42.92
N THR A 51 -52.96 -55.31 43.27
CA THR A 51 -52.90 -56.76 43.13
C THR A 51 -53.85 -57.26 42.04
N ALA A 52 -53.62 -58.48 41.54
CA ALA A 52 -54.56 -59.11 40.60
C ALA A 52 -55.96 -59.32 41.22
N ALA A 53 -56.07 -59.39 42.55
CA ALA A 53 -57.35 -59.45 43.24
C ALA A 53 -58.11 -58.12 43.17
N ASP A 54 -57.39 -57.00 43.21
CA ASP A 54 -57.96 -55.66 43.06
C ASP A 54 -58.49 -55.43 41.63
N LEU A 55 -57.90 -56.08 40.63
CA LEU A 55 -58.43 -56.06 39.26
C LEU A 55 -59.73 -56.86 39.13
N LEU A 56 -59.82 -58.01 39.81
CA LEU A 56 -61.01 -58.87 39.82
C LEU A 56 -62.19 -58.24 40.59
N LYS A 57 -61.90 -57.50 41.66
CA LYS A 57 -62.88 -56.74 42.45
C LYS A 57 -62.48 -55.27 42.53
N PRO A 58 -62.72 -54.50 41.45
CA PRO A 58 -62.18 -53.16 41.34
C PRO A 58 -62.85 -52.18 42.29
N ASN A 59 -62.02 -51.49 43.07
CA ASN A 59 -62.42 -50.35 43.88
C ASN A 59 -62.34 -49.07 43.03
N ALA A 60 -63.47 -48.38 42.83
CA ALA A 60 -63.56 -47.17 42.03
C ALA A 60 -62.54 -46.08 42.43
N GLN A 61 -62.27 -45.91 43.72
CA GLN A 61 -61.30 -44.91 44.19
C GLN A 61 -59.86 -45.29 43.82
N GLN A 62 -59.48 -46.56 43.98
CA GLN A 62 -58.14 -47.04 43.63
C GLN A 62 -57.91 -46.96 42.11
N ILE A 63 -58.93 -47.28 41.32
CA ILE A 63 -58.86 -47.20 39.85
C ILE A 63 -58.75 -45.75 39.37
N GLN A 64 -59.48 -44.82 39.99
CA GLN A 64 -59.34 -43.39 39.70
C GLN A 64 -57.93 -42.91 39.99
N MET A 65 -57.35 -43.28 41.13
CA MET A 65 -55.97 -42.94 41.49
C MET A 65 -54.97 -43.49 40.46
N VAL A 66 -55.13 -44.74 40.00
CA VAL A 66 -54.27 -45.32 38.95
C VAL A 66 -54.38 -44.54 37.65
N LEU A 67 -55.60 -44.24 37.21
CA LEU A 67 -55.81 -43.50 35.96
C LEU A 67 -55.31 -42.05 36.04
N GLU A 68 -55.40 -41.42 37.22
CA GLU A 68 -54.85 -40.09 37.47
C GLU A 68 -53.33 -40.07 37.32
N TRP A 69 -52.65 -41.06 37.89
CA TRP A 69 -51.21 -41.24 37.71
C TRP A 69 -50.81 -41.42 36.26
N PHE A 70 -51.56 -42.20 35.48
CA PHE A 70 -51.26 -42.35 34.05
C PHE A 70 -51.48 -41.05 33.26
N ALA A 71 -52.49 -40.25 33.60
CA ALA A 71 -52.72 -38.95 32.98
C ALA A 71 -51.59 -37.95 33.32
N GLU A 72 -51.09 -37.98 34.57
CA GLU A 72 -49.93 -37.20 34.98
C GLU A 72 -48.67 -37.65 34.24
N LEU A 73 -48.39 -38.95 34.18
CA LEU A 73 -47.21 -39.49 33.51
C LEU A 73 -47.20 -39.24 31.99
N LEU A 74 -48.35 -39.32 31.33
CA LEU A 74 -48.45 -39.25 29.87
C LEU A 74 -48.73 -37.84 29.35
N MET A 75 -49.47 -37.03 30.09
CA MET A 75 -49.91 -35.70 29.64
C MET A 75 -49.47 -34.56 30.57
N ASN A 76 -48.82 -34.86 31.70
CA ASN A 76 -48.49 -33.90 32.76
C ASN A 76 -49.74 -33.15 33.27
N ILE A 77 -50.88 -33.86 33.31
CA ILE A 77 -52.16 -33.33 33.78
C ILE A 77 -52.34 -33.73 35.24
N THR A 78 -52.31 -32.73 36.10
CA THR A 78 -52.67 -32.87 37.52
C THR A 78 -53.96 -32.13 37.82
N ARG A 79 -54.56 -32.41 38.99
CA ARG A 79 -55.71 -31.66 39.51
C ARG A 79 -55.50 -30.13 39.48
N GLU A 80 -54.28 -29.66 39.76
CA GLU A 80 -53.92 -28.24 39.74
C GLU A 80 -53.88 -27.64 38.32
N THR A 81 -53.51 -28.43 37.31
CA THR A 81 -53.52 -27.96 35.91
C THR A 81 -54.92 -27.89 35.31
N VAL A 82 -55.84 -28.74 35.77
CA VAL A 82 -57.22 -28.84 35.26
C VAL A 82 -58.12 -27.77 35.90
N GLU A 83 -57.91 -27.48 37.18
CA GLU A 83 -58.78 -26.58 37.95
C GLU A 83 -58.95 -25.18 37.34
N PRO A 84 -57.90 -24.46 36.89
CA PRO A 84 -58.05 -23.13 36.30
C PRO A 84 -58.91 -23.14 35.03
N GLY A 85 -58.72 -24.15 34.17
CA GLY A 85 -59.50 -24.30 32.94
C GLY A 85 -60.96 -24.64 33.21
N MET A 86 -61.21 -25.51 34.19
CA MET A 86 -62.57 -25.88 34.60
C MET A 86 -63.29 -24.74 35.34
N ARG A 87 -62.57 -23.93 36.11
CA ARG A 87 -63.11 -22.73 36.76
C ARG A 87 -63.55 -21.69 35.74
N ALA A 88 -62.67 -21.36 34.78
CA ALA A 88 -63.00 -20.43 33.70
C ALA A 88 -64.20 -20.92 32.87
N ALA A 89 -64.26 -22.21 32.55
CA ALA A 89 -65.41 -22.79 31.83
C ALA A 89 -66.71 -22.74 32.66
N ALA A 90 -66.62 -22.93 33.98
CA ALA A 90 -67.79 -22.84 34.86
C ALA A 90 -68.30 -21.41 35.01
N GLU A 91 -67.41 -20.41 35.05
CA GLU A 91 -67.76 -18.99 35.07
C GLU A 91 -68.41 -18.55 33.73
N ASP A 92 -67.87 -19.02 32.60
CA ASP A 92 -68.40 -18.72 31.26
C ASP A 92 -69.81 -19.32 31.04
N VAL A 93 -70.03 -20.58 31.44
CA VAL A 93 -71.31 -21.27 31.26
C VAL A 93 -72.32 -20.93 32.35
N GLY A 94 -71.85 -20.74 33.58
CA GLY A 94 -72.67 -20.59 34.78
C GLY A 94 -72.92 -19.13 35.19
N GLY A 95 -72.14 -18.16 34.71
CA GLY A 95 -72.24 -16.76 35.10
C GLY A 95 -72.28 -16.59 36.63
N ASP A 96 -73.31 -15.91 37.13
CA ASP A 96 -73.55 -15.69 38.57
C ASP A 96 -73.82 -16.98 39.37
N PHE A 97 -74.03 -18.11 38.69
CA PHE A 97 -74.30 -19.41 39.28
C PHE A 97 -73.16 -20.43 39.03
N ALA A 98 -71.93 -19.96 38.78
CA ALA A 98 -70.76 -20.81 38.57
C ALA A 98 -70.54 -21.87 39.68
N ASP A 99 -71.06 -21.62 40.88
CA ASP A 99 -70.95 -22.51 42.04
C ASP A 99 -72.04 -23.58 42.18
N ILE A 100 -72.99 -23.69 41.25
CA ILE A 100 -74.00 -24.75 41.26
C ILE A 100 -73.36 -26.14 41.23
N VAL A 101 -72.28 -26.31 40.48
CA VAL A 101 -71.54 -27.58 40.43
C VAL A 101 -70.43 -27.54 41.48
N PRO A 102 -70.30 -28.51 42.39
CA PRO A 102 -69.17 -28.54 43.33
C PRO A 102 -67.82 -28.59 42.61
N LEU A 103 -66.79 -27.98 43.22
CA LEU A 103 -65.43 -27.93 42.67
C LEU A 103 -64.88 -29.33 42.32
N ASP A 104 -65.08 -30.29 43.22
CA ASP A 104 -64.63 -31.67 43.02
C ASP A 104 -65.27 -32.32 41.79
N THR A 105 -66.56 -32.09 41.56
CA THR A 105 -67.29 -32.61 40.39
C THR A 105 -66.82 -31.96 39.09
N ARG A 106 -66.53 -30.65 39.12
CA ARG A 106 -65.98 -29.93 37.96
C ARG A 106 -64.60 -30.48 37.60
N ASN A 107 -63.71 -30.61 38.58
CA ASN A 107 -62.35 -31.11 38.35
C ASN A 107 -62.36 -32.58 37.88
N LEU A 108 -63.22 -33.43 38.47
CA LEU A 108 -63.40 -34.81 38.02
C LEU A 108 -63.89 -34.89 36.56
N MET A 109 -64.80 -34.01 36.15
CA MET A 109 -65.26 -33.97 34.75
C MET A 109 -64.17 -33.49 33.80
N GLY A 110 -63.39 -32.47 34.20
CA GLY A 110 -62.22 -32.02 33.43
C GLY A 110 -61.19 -33.13 33.27
N PHE A 111 -60.92 -33.87 34.34
CA PHE A 111 -60.09 -35.06 34.32
C PHE A 111 -60.63 -36.13 33.38
N PHE A 112 -61.93 -36.45 33.45
CA PHE A 112 -62.58 -37.43 32.58
C PHE A 112 -62.44 -37.08 31.09
N VAL A 113 -62.59 -35.80 30.72
CA VAL A 113 -62.43 -35.36 29.32
C VAL A 113 -60.99 -35.56 28.84
N ASN A 114 -60.01 -35.23 29.67
CA ASN A 114 -58.60 -35.43 29.33
C ASN A 114 -58.24 -36.91 29.24
N LEU A 115 -58.71 -37.73 30.19
CA LEU A 115 -58.51 -39.17 30.18
C LEU A 115 -59.17 -39.83 28.97
N LYS A 116 -60.36 -39.37 28.58
CA LYS A 116 -61.03 -39.86 27.37
C LYS A 116 -60.20 -39.54 26.11
N ARG A 117 -59.61 -38.34 26.03
CA ARG A 117 -58.71 -37.98 24.93
C ARG A 117 -57.48 -38.87 24.90
N LEU A 118 -56.83 -39.09 26.04
CA LEU A 118 -55.70 -40.00 26.17
C LEU A 118 -56.04 -41.41 25.71
N LEU A 119 -57.18 -41.94 26.17
CA LEU A 119 -57.61 -43.30 25.84
C LEU A 119 -57.98 -43.45 24.36
N MET A 120 -58.53 -42.41 23.72
CA MET A 120 -58.73 -42.41 22.26
C MET A 120 -57.40 -42.52 21.51
N GLU A 121 -56.35 -41.79 21.93
CA GLU A 121 -55.01 -41.92 21.33
C GLU A 121 -54.38 -43.30 21.61
N CYS A 122 -54.72 -43.92 22.75
CA CYS A 122 -54.31 -45.30 23.06
C CYS A 122 -55.12 -46.35 22.28
N GLY A 123 -56.20 -45.98 21.58
CA GLY A 123 -57.05 -46.89 20.79
C GLY A 123 -58.35 -47.36 21.46
N VAL A 124 -58.69 -46.84 22.65
CA VAL A 124 -59.94 -47.10 23.36
C VAL A 124 -60.92 -45.95 23.15
N ASN A 125 -61.81 -46.11 22.16
CA ASN A 125 -62.76 -45.07 21.75
C ASN A 125 -64.08 -45.05 22.53
N ASP A 126 -64.39 -46.13 23.25
CA ASP A 126 -65.66 -46.34 23.96
C ASP A 126 -65.55 -46.08 25.47
N PHE A 127 -64.59 -45.27 25.92
CA PHE A 127 -64.44 -44.92 27.33
C PHE A 127 -65.63 -44.10 27.86
N THR A 128 -66.18 -44.52 28.99
CA THR A 128 -67.40 -43.99 29.60
C THR A 128 -67.21 -43.64 31.07
N PHE A 129 -68.06 -42.77 31.62
CA PHE A 129 -67.98 -42.40 33.02
C PHE A 129 -68.27 -43.58 33.98
N THR A 130 -68.95 -44.63 33.50
CA THR A 130 -69.14 -45.88 34.25
C THR A 130 -67.85 -46.61 34.52
N ASP A 131 -66.82 -46.42 33.69
CA ASP A 131 -65.49 -47.02 33.90
C ASP A 131 -64.76 -46.44 35.11
N LEU A 132 -65.10 -45.19 35.50
CA LEU A 132 -64.58 -44.54 36.69
C LEU A 132 -65.43 -44.80 37.94
N THR A 133 -66.74 -44.88 37.79
CA THR A 133 -67.68 -44.95 38.93
C THR A 133 -68.08 -46.37 39.31
N LYS A 134 -68.15 -47.28 38.33
CA LYS A 134 -68.50 -48.70 38.49
C LYS A 134 -67.63 -49.56 37.56
N PRO A 135 -66.31 -49.59 37.79
CA PRO A 135 -65.40 -50.35 36.95
C PRO A 135 -65.78 -51.83 36.91
N THR A 136 -65.64 -52.46 35.75
CA THR A 136 -65.77 -53.91 35.58
C THR A 136 -64.41 -54.49 35.20
N HIS A 137 -64.13 -55.71 35.67
CA HIS A 137 -62.86 -56.40 35.41
C HIS A 137 -62.52 -56.42 33.91
N ASP A 138 -63.45 -56.86 33.07
CA ASP A 138 -63.21 -56.99 31.63
C ASP A 138 -62.87 -55.65 30.94
N ARG A 139 -63.54 -54.56 31.34
CA ARG A 139 -63.27 -53.22 30.79
C ARG A 139 -61.94 -52.67 31.29
N LEU A 140 -61.59 -52.87 32.56
CA LEU A 140 -60.31 -52.43 33.10
C LEU A 140 -59.13 -53.18 32.51
N VAL A 141 -59.26 -54.50 32.31
CA VAL A 141 -58.24 -55.30 31.63
C VAL A 141 -57.97 -54.73 30.24
N LYS A 142 -59.03 -54.42 29.48
CA LYS A 142 -58.88 -53.76 28.17
C LYS A 142 -58.18 -52.40 28.31
N ILE A 143 -58.73 -51.50 29.12
CA ILE A 143 -58.21 -50.12 29.28
C ILE A 143 -56.73 -50.12 29.69
N PHE A 144 -56.36 -50.85 30.74
CA PHE A 144 -54.98 -50.88 31.21
C PHE A 144 -54.04 -51.60 30.25
N SER A 145 -54.49 -52.63 29.54
CA SER A 145 -53.63 -53.29 28.55
C SER A 145 -53.24 -52.33 27.42
N TYR A 146 -54.21 -51.60 26.88
CA TYR A 146 -53.95 -50.60 25.84
C TYR A 146 -53.06 -49.46 26.34
N LEU A 147 -53.30 -48.99 27.57
CA LEU A 147 -52.52 -47.93 28.20
C LEU A 147 -51.07 -48.35 28.47
N ILE A 148 -50.85 -49.55 29.01
CA ILE A 148 -49.51 -50.11 29.27
C ILE A 148 -48.76 -50.32 27.95
N ASN A 149 -49.43 -50.84 26.91
CA ASN A 149 -48.82 -51.01 25.61
C ASN A 149 -48.43 -49.66 24.98
N PHE A 150 -49.24 -48.62 25.17
CA PHE A 150 -48.90 -47.26 24.75
C PHE A 150 -47.67 -46.71 25.49
N VAL A 151 -47.59 -46.90 26.81
CA VAL A 151 -46.41 -46.50 27.60
C VAL A 151 -45.16 -47.24 27.12
N ARG A 152 -45.22 -48.57 26.93
CA ARG A 152 -44.11 -49.38 26.39
C ARG A 152 -43.67 -48.90 25.01
N PHE A 153 -44.62 -48.56 24.14
CA PHE A 153 -44.33 -47.98 22.83
C PHE A 153 -43.63 -46.62 22.97
N ARG A 154 -44.12 -45.73 23.83
CA ARG A 154 -43.49 -44.42 24.10
C ARG A 154 -42.04 -44.59 24.56
N GLU A 155 -41.79 -45.49 25.52
CA GLU A 155 -40.45 -45.76 26.04
C GLU A 155 -39.50 -46.31 24.96
N SER A 156 -40.00 -47.17 24.07
CA SER A 156 -39.19 -47.66 22.94
C SER A 156 -38.77 -46.55 21.97
N GLN A 157 -39.57 -45.48 21.86
CA GLN A 157 -39.32 -44.35 20.98
C GLN A 157 -38.52 -43.21 21.63
N THR A 158 -38.34 -43.23 22.96
CA THR A 158 -37.61 -42.19 23.71
C THR A 158 -36.20 -41.97 23.17
N ALA A 159 -35.46 -43.02 22.82
CA ALA A 159 -34.11 -42.88 22.28
C ALA A 159 -34.06 -42.08 20.96
N VAL A 160 -35.06 -42.25 20.09
CA VAL A 160 -35.15 -41.53 18.81
C VAL A 160 -35.54 -40.06 19.06
N ILE A 161 -36.49 -39.83 19.97
CA ILE A 161 -36.92 -38.49 20.36
C ILE A 161 -35.75 -37.72 20.99
N ASP A 162 -35.01 -38.34 21.90
CA ASP A 162 -33.84 -37.76 22.55
C ASP A 162 -32.74 -37.43 21.53
N GLU A 163 -32.52 -38.28 20.51
CA GLU A 163 -31.57 -37.97 19.45
C GLU A 163 -31.96 -36.69 18.69
N HIS A 164 -33.22 -36.58 18.28
CA HIS A 164 -33.72 -35.40 17.57
C HIS A 164 -33.75 -34.14 18.46
N PHE A 165 -34.12 -34.30 19.72
CA PHE A 165 -34.10 -33.22 20.70
C PHE A 165 -32.67 -32.71 20.91
N ASN A 166 -31.71 -33.61 21.14
CA ASN A 166 -30.30 -33.27 21.28
C ASN A 166 -29.72 -32.61 20.03
N LYS A 167 -30.12 -33.04 18.82
CA LYS A 167 -29.72 -32.37 17.56
C LYS A 167 -30.26 -30.94 17.49
N THR A 168 -31.52 -30.75 17.90
CA THR A 168 -32.16 -29.43 17.90
C THR A 168 -31.47 -28.50 18.89
N GLU A 169 -31.23 -28.96 20.12
CA GLU A 169 -30.53 -28.17 21.14
C GLU A 169 -29.09 -27.83 20.75
N LYS A 170 -28.34 -28.78 20.16
CA LYS A 170 -27.00 -28.50 19.61
C LYS A 170 -27.03 -27.44 18.52
N THR A 171 -27.99 -27.54 17.60
CA THR A 171 -28.14 -26.56 16.50
C THR A 171 -28.48 -25.18 17.06
N LYS A 172 -29.38 -25.11 18.05
CA LYS A 172 -29.74 -23.86 18.73
C LYS A 172 -28.53 -23.23 19.41
N ALA A 173 -27.75 -24.01 20.17
CA ALA A 173 -26.53 -23.52 20.81
C ALA A 173 -25.49 -23.02 19.77
N GLN A 174 -25.35 -23.70 18.63
CA GLN A 174 -24.50 -23.25 17.53
C GLN A 174 -24.98 -21.91 16.93
N ILE A 175 -26.29 -21.74 16.75
CA ILE A 175 -26.85 -20.47 16.28
C ILE A 175 -26.57 -19.34 17.28
N GLU A 176 -26.77 -19.58 18.57
CA GLU A 176 -26.52 -18.59 19.62
C GLU A 176 -25.05 -18.16 19.68
N THR A 177 -24.12 -19.11 19.59
CA THR A 177 -22.67 -18.82 19.55
C THR A 177 -22.28 -18.01 18.30
N LEU A 178 -22.72 -18.44 17.11
CA LEU A 178 -22.44 -17.70 15.87
C LEU A 178 -23.04 -16.30 15.87
N PHE A 179 -24.23 -16.12 16.45
CA PHE A 179 -24.86 -14.82 16.58
C PHE A 179 -24.05 -13.89 17.50
N ALA A 180 -23.57 -14.40 18.64
CA ALA A 180 -22.72 -13.65 19.55
C ALA A 180 -21.37 -13.26 18.90
N GLU A 181 -20.73 -14.20 18.20
CA GLU A 181 -19.47 -13.93 17.47
C GLU A 181 -19.65 -12.88 16.36
N ASN A 182 -20.75 -12.96 15.62
CA ASN A 182 -21.04 -12.00 14.56
C ASN A 182 -21.25 -10.60 15.15
N GLN A 183 -22.00 -10.49 16.25
CA GLN A 183 -22.20 -9.22 16.95
C GLN A 183 -20.87 -8.63 17.45
N GLU A 184 -19.97 -9.46 17.98
CA GLU A 184 -18.63 -9.01 18.40
C GLU A 184 -17.80 -8.53 17.20
N MET A 185 -17.81 -9.26 16.08
CA MET A 185 -17.10 -8.86 14.87
C MET A 185 -17.64 -7.56 14.27
N GLU A 186 -18.96 -7.34 14.29
CA GLU A 186 -19.57 -6.08 13.86
C GLU A 186 -19.12 -4.91 14.72
N GLN A 187 -19.05 -5.09 16.05
CA GLN A 187 -18.53 -4.06 16.97
C GLN A 187 -17.07 -3.73 16.66
N ARG A 188 -16.21 -4.75 16.50
CA ARG A 188 -14.79 -4.55 16.13
C ARG A 188 -14.64 -3.85 14.79
N LEU A 189 -15.48 -4.17 13.80
CA LEU A 189 -15.51 -3.49 12.50
C LEU A 189 -15.87 -2.02 12.63
N GLU A 190 -16.87 -1.70 13.45
CA GLU A 190 -17.28 -0.32 13.69
C GLU A 190 -16.19 0.48 14.41
N GLU A 191 -15.51 -0.11 15.39
CA GLU A 191 -14.34 0.48 16.06
C GLU A 191 -13.20 0.75 15.07
N MET A 192 -12.87 -0.21 14.20
CA MET A 192 -11.86 -0.03 13.16
C MET A 192 -12.24 1.07 12.16
N ARG A 193 -13.52 1.17 11.77
CA ARG A 193 -13.98 2.26 10.89
C ARG A 193 -13.86 3.62 11.56
N ARG A 194 -14.19 3.71 12.85
CA ARG A 194 -14.03 4.96 13.63
C ARG A 194 -12.57 5.37 13.75
N SER A 195 -11.69 4.42 14.06
CA SER A 195 -10.25 4.69 14.15
C SER A 195 -9.66 5.09 12.80
N GLN A 196 -10.06 4.42 11.71
CA GLN A 196 -9.66 4.77 10.35
C GLN A 196 -10.07 6.20 9.98
N LYS A 197 -11.33 6.59 10.23
CA LYS A 197 -11.80 7.97 9.97
C LYS A 197 -11.00 9.01 10.78
N ALA A 198 -10.70 8.71 12.04
CA ALA A 198 -9.91 9.61 12.89
C ALA A 198 -8.47 9.78 12.36
N VAL A 199 -7.83 8.67 11.95
CA VAL A 199 -6.48 8.68 11.36
C VAL A 199 -6.47 9.38 10.00
N GLU A 200 -7.45 9.13 9.14
CA GLU A 200 -7.54 9.72 7.80
C GLU A 200 -7.55 11.26 7.86
N SER A 201 -8.30 11.85 8.80
CA SER A 201 -8.30 13.30 9.02
C SER A 201 -6.90 13.84 9.36
N GLN A 202 -6.20 13.17 10.29
CA GLN A 202 -4.84 13.55 10.69
C GLN A 202 -3.84 13.38 9.54
N VAL A 203 -3.95 12.29 8.76
CA VAL A 203 -3.12 12.06 7.59
C VAL A 203 -3.34 13.15 6.55
N LYS A 204 -4.60 13.49 6.25
CA LYS A 204 -4.94 14.56 5.30
C LYS A 204 -4.36 15.91 5.71
N GLU A 205 -4.42 16.26 7.00
CA GLU A 205 -3.82 17.49 7.51
C GLU A 205 -2.28 17.47 7.39
N LYS A 206 -1.64 16.35 7.78
CA LYS A 206 -0.19 16.19 7.65
C LYS A 206 0.28 16.26 6.19
N VAL A 207 -0.47 15.66 5.26
CA VAL A 207 -0.20 15.74 3.82
C VAL A 207 -0.32 17.18 3.34
N ARG A 208 -1.39 17.90 3.69
CA ARG A 208 -1.55 19.32 3.33
C ARG A 208 -0.39 20.18 3.83
N ARG A 209 0.01 20.02 5.09
CA ARG A 209 1.17 20.73 5.67
C ARG A 209 2.48 20.36 4.95
N ASN A 210 2.65 19.10 4.57
CA ASN A 210 3.83 18.65 3.84
C ASN A 210 3.90 19.30 2.45
N ASP A 211 2.79 19.39 1.73
CA ASP A 211 2.71 20.03 0.42
C ASP A 211 2.94 21.55 0.51
N GLU A 212 2.38 22.21 1.53
CA GLU A 212 2.66 23.62 1.83
C GLU A 212 4.16 23.85 2.10
N LEU A 213 4.79 22.98 2.89
CA LEU A 213 6.23 23.05 3.18
C LEU A 213 7.08 22.80 1.93
N LYS A 214 6.72 21.83 1.08
CA LYS A 214 7.40 21.59 -0.20
C LYS A 214 7.31 22.80 -1.12
N ALA A 215 6.14 23.43 -1.21
CA ALA A 215 5.96 24.64 -2.01
C ALA A 215 6.85 25.79 -1.50
N ARG A 216 6.89 26.01 -0.18
CA ARG A 216 7.79 27.01 0.44
C ARG A 216 9.25 26.69 0.21
N LEU A 217 9.65 25.42 0.27
CA LEU A 217 11.03 25.00 0.03
C LEU A 217 11.44 25.30 -1.43
N LEU A 218 10.56 25.02 -2.39
CA LEU A 218 10.79 25.36 -3.80
C LEU A 218 10.91 26.87 -4.02
N ASP A 219 10.06 27.67 -3.38
CA ASP A 219 10.14 29.14 -3.47
C ASP A 219 11.43 29.68 -2.83
N LEU A 220 11.79 29.19 -1.64
CA LEU A 220 13.06 29.52 -0.99
C LEU A 220 14.27 29.12 -1.85
N ARG A 221 14.22 27.98 -2.54
CA ARG A 221 15.27 27.57 -3.46
C ARG A 221 15.40 28.54 -4.65
N ARG A 222 14.28 28.96 -5.25
CA ARG A 222 14.28 29.95 -6.33
C ARG A 222 14.83 31.30 -5.87
N THR A 223 14.45 31.74 -4.67
CA THR A 223 14.98 32.99 -4.11
C THR A 223 16.47 32.87 -3.79
N GLN A 224 16.93 31.74 -3.28
CA GLN A 224 18.35 31.44 -3.08
C GLN A 224 19.13 31.50 -4.39
N GLU A 225 18.63 30.86 -5.46
CA GLU A 225 19.25 30.89 -6.79
C GLU A 225 19.35 32.33 -7.32
N ARG A 226 18.28 33.13 -7.19
CA ARG A 226 18.28 34.55 -7.58
C ARG A 226 19.27 35.38 -6.77
N VAL A 227 19.38 35.14 -5.46
CA VAL A 227 20.35 35.84 -4.59
C VAL A 227 21.77 35.44 -4.97
N ALA A 228 22.03 34.16 -5.27
CA ALA A 228 23.32 33.68 -5.71
C ALA A 228 23.74 34.32 -7.06
N GLU A 229 22.83 34.41 -8.03
CA GLU A 229 23.08 35.09 -9.30
C GLU A 229 23.39 36.58 -9.11
N ASN A 230 22.60 37.26 -8.28
CA ASN A 230 22.86 38.66 -7.93
C ASN A 230 24.21 38.84 -7.23
N LEU A 231 24.58 37.92 -6.34
CA LEU A 231 25.87 37.94 -5.65
C LEU A 231 27.02 37.80 -6.65
N GLU A 232 26.94 36.85 -7.60
CA GLU A 232 27.96 36.68 -8.64
C GLU A 232 28.03 37.88 -9.58
N ARG A 233 26.89 38.49 -9.95
CA ARG A 233 26.87 39.74 -10.72
C ARG A 233 27.59 40.86 -9.97
N VAL A 234 27.27 41.07 -8.69
CA VAL A 234 27.88 42.12 -7.87
C VAL A 234 29.37 41.86 -7.65
N LYS A 235 29.80 40.60 -7.46
CA LYS A 235 31.22 40.24 -7.40
C LYS A 235 31.94 40.56 -8.72
N ALA A 236 31.35 40.23 -9.87
CA ALA A 236 31.91 40.53 -11.17
C ALA A 236 32.02 42.05 -11.41
N GLU A 237 30.99 42.82 -11.05
CA GLU A 237 31.03 44.28 -11.11
C GLU A 237 32.09 44.87 -10.17
N LYS A 238 32.20 44.36 -8.94
CA LYS A 238 33.24 44.75 -7.99
C LYS A 238 34.62 44.49 -8.58
N ALA A 239 34.86 43.31 -9.15
CA ALA A 239 36.14 42.97 -9.79
C ALA A 239 36.45 43.91 -10.96
N ARG A 240 35.48 44.18 -11.85
CA ARG A 240 35.65 45.14 -12.96
C ARG A 240 35.98 46.55 -12.47
N ARG A 241 35.28 47.03 -11.44
CA ARG A 241 35.55 48.34 -10.84
C ARG A 241 36.92 48.38 -10.17
N GLN A 242 37.34 47.28 -9.53
CA GLN A 242 38.65 47.14 -8.93
C GLN A 242 39.77 47.24 -9.99
N THR A 243 39.66 46.50 -11.09
CA THR A 243 40.61 46.61 -12.21
C THR A 243 40.64 48.02 -12.80
N SER A 244 39.47 48.64 -13.01
CA SER A 244 39.41 50.03 -13.50
C SER A 244 40.05 51.03 -12.53
N LEU A 245 39.90 50.80 -11.22
CA LEU A 245 40.54 51.62 -10.19
C LEU A 245 42.07 51.45 -10.24
N GLU A 246 42.56 50.21 -10.36
CA GLU A 246 43.99 49.91 -10.49
C GLU A 246 44.59 50.54 -11.75
N GLU A 247 43.94 50.43 -12.91
CA GLU A 247 44.35 51.11 -14.14
C GLU A 247 44.37 52.64 -14.01
N LYS A 248 43.39 53.22 -13.31
CA LYS A 248 43.36 54.67 -13.05
C LYS A 248 44.45 55.09 -12.09
N MET A 249 44.72 54.30 -11.05
CA MET A 249 45.83 54.53 -10.13
C MET A 249 47.17 54.45 -10.88
N GLU A 250 47.35 53.46 -11.74
CA GLU A 250 48.57 53.32 -12.55
C GLU A 250 48.73 54.53 -13.49
N ARG A 251 47.67 54.93 -14.21
CA ARG A 251 47.67 56.13 -15.05
C ARG A 251 48.01 57.39 -14.26
N LEU A 252 47.44 57.54 -13.06
CA LEU A 252 47.74 58.66 -12.17
C LEU A 252 49.20 58.66 -11.72
N VAL A 253 49.76 57.49 -11.37
CA VAL A 253 51.18 57.36 -11.02
C VAL A 253 52.08 57.69 -12.21
N ARG A 254 51.77 57.19 -13.41
CA ARG A 254 52.53 57.50 -14.64
C ARG A 254 52.48 58.99 -14.96
N SER A 255 51.29 59.59 -14.95
CA SER A 255 51.12 61.04 -15.17
C SER A 255 51.84 61.85 -14.10
N ARG A 256 51.81 61.42 -12.83
CA ARG A 256 52.57 62.08 -11.76
C ARG A 256 54.09 61.98 -12.00
N GLN A 257 54.60 60.82 -12.41
CA GLN A 257 56.00 60.66 -12.78
C GLN A 257 56.38 61.55 -13.97
N GLU A 258 55.53 61.67 -14.99
CA GLU A 258 55.72 62.59 -16.10
C GLU A 258 55.72 64.05 -15.63
N THR A 259 54.81 64.45 -14.73
CA THR A 259 54.82 65.80 -14.15
C THR A 259 56.09 66.06 -13.36
N GLU A 260 56.59 65.09 -12.57
CA GLU A 260 57.87 65.26 -11.85
C GLU A 260 59.08 65.29 -12.79
N LYS A 261 59.06 64.56 -13.91
CA LYS A 261 60.08 64.64 -14.96
C LYS A 261 60.07 66.01 -15.66
N LEU A 262 58.90 66.58 -15.91
CA LEU A 262 58.73 67.88 -16.57
C LEU A 262 58.94 69.07 -15.63
N ARG A 263 58.79 68.86 -14.32
CA ARG A 263 58.94 69.87 -13.27
C ARG A 263 60.26 70.65 -13.33
N PRO A 264 61.45 70.04 -13.48
CA PRO A 264 62.70 70.80 -13.60
C PRO A 264 62.74 71.67 -14.86
N TYR A 265 62.17 71.22 -15.98
CA TYR A 265 62.14 72.00 -17.24
C TYR A 265 61.21 73.21 -17.20
N VAL A 266 60.16 73.17 -16.37
CA VAL A 266 59.28 74.33 -16.13
C VAL A 266 59.91 75.31 -15.13
N LEU A 267 60.79 74.83 -14.25
CA LEU A 267 61.48 75.63 -13.23
C LEU A 267 62.79 76.25 -13.73
N GLU A 268 63.29 75.85 -14.90
CA GLU A 268 64.39 76.54 -15.56
C GLU A 268 63.93 77.92 -16.07
N SER A 269 64.58 78.97 -15.58
CA SER A 269 64.29 80.36 -15.95
C SER A 269 64.47 80.54 -17.47
N PRO A 270 63.61 81.33 -18.15
CA PRO A 270 63.81 81.68 -19.55
C PRO A 270 65.23 82.18 -19.87
N ALA A 271 65.88 82.82 -18.89
CA ALA A 271 67.26 83.31 -19.01
C ALA A 271 68.31 82.18 -19.11
N THR A 272 68.15 81.06 -18.41
CA THR A 272 69.09 79.93 -18.48
C THR A 272 68.94 79.15 -19.78
N LEU A 273 67.70 79.00 -20.27
CA LEU A 273 67.44 78.43 -21.59
C LEU A 273 68.03 79.31 -22.70
N GLN A 274 67.92 80.64 -22.59
CA GLN A 274 68.51 81.56 -23.55
C GLN A 274 70.05 81.55 -23.52
N SER A 275 70.68 81.42 -22.35
CA SER A 275 72.14 81.31 -22.24
C SER A 275 72.67 80.00 -22.83
N SER A 276 71.98 78.88 -22.58
CA SER A 276 72.36 77.58 -23.15
C SER A 276 72.20 77.55 -24.67
N LEU A 277 71.17 78.22 -25.22
CA LEU A 277 70.99 78.40 -26.66
C LEU A 277 72.12 79.25 -27.27
N THR A 278 72.54 80.33 -26.58
CA THR A 278 73.67 81.15 -27.04
C THR A 278 74.99 80.38 -26.96
N GLU A 279 75.23 79.56 -25.94
CA GLU A 279 76.42 78.70 -25.85
C GLU A 279 76.42 77.62 -26.93
N LEU A 280 75.28 76.97 -27.22
CA LEU A 280 75.20 76.00 -28.30
C LEU A 280 75.43 76.66 -29.67
N SER A 281 74.88 77.86 -29.88
CA SER A 281 75.12 78.65 -31.10
C SER A 281 76.61 79.02 -31.24
N GLU A 282 77.26 79.46 -30.15
CA GLU A 282 78.70 79.73 -30.16
C GLU A 282 79.52 78.48 -30.42
N ASN A 283 79.17 77.34 -29.82
CA ASN A 283 79.86 76.08 -30.06
C ASN A 283 79.71 75.60 -31.50
N LEU A 284 78.51 75.77 -32.10
CA LEU A 284 78.27 75.49 -33.52
C LEU A 284 79.18 76.34 -34.42
N VAL A 285 79.33 77.63 -34.10
CA VAL A 285 80.23 78.53 -34.84
C VAL A 285 81.70 78.13 -34.67
N ARG A 286 82.12 77.75 -33.45
CA ARG A 286 83.48 77.27 -33.18
C ARG A 286 83.79 75.97 -33.94
N GLU A 287 82.88 75.00 -33.93
CA GLU A 287 83.04 73.76 -34.70
C GLU A 287 83.12 74.03 -36.20
N LYS A 288 82.30 74.95 -36.73
CA LYS A 288 82.36 75.35 -38.14
C LYS A 288 83.73 75.93 -38.52
N VAL A 289 84.28 76.82 -37.69
CA VAL A 289 85.64 77.37 -37.88
C VAL A 289 86.70 76.28 -37.77
N HIS A 290 86.51 75.30 -36.88
CA HIS A 290 87.44 74.18 -36.74
C HIS A 290 87.45 73.27 -37.97
N ILE A 291 86.27 73.00 -38.55
CA ILE A 291 86.13 72.25 -39.80
C ILE A 291 86.81 72.98 -40.96
N ASP A 292 86.56 74.29 -41.10
CA ASP A 292 87.22 75.11 -42.15
C ASP A 292 88.76 75.08 -42.04
N ALA A 293 89.29 75.08 -40.81
CA ALA A 293 90.73 74.99 -40.57
C ALA A 293 91.30 73.60 -40.94
N MET A 294 90.58 72.53 -40.62
CA MET A 294 90.94 71.16 -41.01
C MET A 294 90.89 70.97 -42.52
N GLU A 295 89.92 71.59 -43.21
CA GLU A 295 89.80 71.53 -44.65
C GLU A 295 90.96 72.24 -45.37
N ARG A 296 91.41 73.40 -44.86
CA ARG A 296 92.64 74.06 -45.38
C ARG A 296 93.88 73.20 -45.19
N ARG A 297 94.00 72.51 -44.04
CA ARG A 297 95.14 71.63 -43.75
C ARG A 297 95.13 70.40 -44.66
N ALA A 298 93.96 69.83 -44.94
CA ALA A 298 93.80 68.73 -45.89
C ALA A 298 94.23 69.15 -47.31
N ARG A 299 93.84 70.34 -47.78
CA ARG A 299 94.26 70.86 -49.09
C ARG A 299 95.78 71.07 -49.18
N ALA A 300 96.42 71.58 -48.13
CA ALA A 300 97.88 71.74 -48.09
C ALA A 300 98.63 70.39 -48.12
N LEU A 301 98.12 69.39 -47.41
CA LEU A 301 98.67 68.03 -47.46
C LEU A 301 98.50 67.38 -48.83
N GLN A 302 97.39 67.64 -49.52
CA GLN A 302 97.18 67.16 -50.90
C GLN A 302 98.23 67.73 -51.86
N THR A 303 98.51 69.04 -51.78
CA THR A 303 99.56 69.66 -52.61
C THR A 303 100.94 69.08 -52.32
N SER A 304 101.24 68.77 -51.04
CA SER A 304 102.49 68.07 -50.68
C SER A 304 102.54 66.65 -51.24
N SER A 305 101.44 65.91 -51.21
CA SER A 305 101.35 64.57 -51.82
C SER A 305 101.60 64.62 -53.32
N ASP A 306 101.01 65.58 -54.03
CA ASP A 306 101.20 65.75 -55.47
C ASP A 306 102.69 66.00 -55.79
N THR A 307 103.39 66.81 -54.98
CA THR A 307 104.84 67.01 -55.13
C THR A 307 105.68 65.75 -54.86
N PHE A 308 105.31 64.92 -53.87
CA PHE A 308 105.98 63.64 -53.65
C PHE A 308 105.77 62.65 -54.81
N THR A 309 104.59 62.71 -55.44
CA THR A 309 104.30 61.87 -56.62
C THR A 309 105.19 62.23 -57.81
N VAL A 310 105.45 63.53 -58.03
CA VAL A 310 106.38 64.00 -59.08
C VAL A 310 107.81 63.51 -58.81
N VAL A 311 108.30 63.67 -57.57
CA VAL A 311 109.65 63.19 -57.20
C VAL A 311 109.76 61.67 -57.31
N SER A 312 108.71 60.93 -56.95
CA SER A 312 108.66 59.48 -57.11
C SER A 312 108.76 59.04 -58.58
N ASN A 313 108.14 59.80 -59.49
CA ASN A 313 108.24 59.54 -60.93
C ASN A 313 109.64 59.84 -61.48
N ASP A 314 110.29 60.91 -61.00
CA ASP A 314 111.68 61.22 -61.38
C ASP A 314 112.67 60.14 -60.90
N ILE A 315 112.45 59.60 -59.68
CA ILE A 315 113.25 58.46 -59.17
C ILE A 315 113.02 57.21 -60.02
N GLN A 316 111.77 56.91 -60.42
CA GLN A 316 111.51 55.79 -61.34
C GLN A 316 112.17 55.98 -62.72
N ALA A 317 112.23 57.22 -63.22
CA ALA A 317 112.94 57.53 -64.46
C ALA A 317 114.46 57.30 -64.32
N CYS A 318 115.07 57.68 -63.19
CA CYS A 318 116.47 57.39 -62.89
C CYS A 318 116.75 55.89 -62.77
N ILE A 319 115.83 55.11 -62.19
CA ILE A 319 115.95 53.64 -62.09
C ILE A 319 115.92 53.01 -63.49
N LYS A 320 115.03 53.47 -64.38
CA LYS A 320 115.00 53.02 -65.78
C LYS A 320 116.30 53.33 -66.53
N LEU A 321 116.84 54.52 -66.36
CA LEU A 321 118.13 54.90 -66.97
C LEU A 321 119.29 54.02 -66.47
N LEU A 322 119.27 53.60 -65.20
CA LEU A 322 120.26 52.65 -64.66
C LEU A 322 120.07 51.23 -65.20
N GLU A 323 118.82 50.78 -65.40
CA GLU A 323 118.53 49.49 -66.03
C GLU A 323 118.98 49.46 -67.51
N ASP A 324 118.73 50.52 -68.27
CA ASP A 324 119.12 50.60 -69.69
C ASP A 324 120.65 50.54 -69.87
N ILE A 325 121.43 51.19 -68.99
CA ILE A 325 122.91 51.10 -68.99
C ILE A 325 123.37 49.68 -68.63
N SER A 326 122.66 48.99 -67.73
CA SER A 326 123.01 47.61 -67.35
C SER A 326 122.77 46.59 -68.46
N VAL A 327 121.81 46.86 -69.37
CA VAL A 327 121.46 46.01 -70.50
C VAL A 327 122.43 46.17 -71.68
N GLU A 328 122.99 47.36 -71.90
CA GLU A 328 123.98 47.61 -72.98
C GLU A 328 125.37 46.99 -72.71
N LEU A 329 125.70 46.66 -71.45
CA LEU A 329 126.99 46.05 -71.07
C LEU A 329 127.07 44.54 -71.34
N TYR A 330 125.94 43.84 -71.50
CA TYR A 330 125.89 42.38 -71.64
C TYR A 330 126.16 41.81 -73.07
N PRO A 331 125.89 42.51 -74.19
CA PRO A 331 126.14 41.93 -75.54
C PRO A 331 127.49 42.29 -76.18
N SER A 332 128.19 43.35 -75.77
CA SER A 332 129.40 43.81 -76.46
C SER A 332 130.66 42.95 -76.21
N ALA A 333 130.66 42.10 -75.18
CA ALA A 333 131.73 41.10 -74.97
C ALA A 333 131.61 39.88 -75.92
N ALA A 334 130.43 39.62 -76.51
CA ALA A 334 130.20 38.44 -77.34
C ALA A 334 130.52 38.65 -78.83
N ILE A 335 130.55 39.89 -79.33
CA ILE A 335 130.79 40.18 -80.76
C ILE A 335 132.30 40.25 -81.10
N MET A 336 133.19 40.33 -80.12
CA MET A 336 134.65 40.28 -80.34
C MET A 336 135.17 38.91 -80.81
N PHE A 337 134.43 37.81 -80.66
CA PHE A 337 134.96 36.46 -80.93
C PHE A 337 134.63 35.88 -82.32
N GLU A 338 133.66 36.43 -83.06
CA GLU A 338 133.17 35.82 -84.31
C GLU A 338 133.73 36.47 -85.60
N LYS A 339 134.38 37.64 -85.51
CA LYS A 339 135.03 38.30 -86.68
C LYS A 339 136.49 37.92 -86.94
N TRP A 340 137.11 37.05 -86.12
CA TRP A 340 138.53 36.67 -86.24
C TRP A 340 138.80 35.41 -87.09
N SER A 341 137.80 34.80 -87.74
CA SER A 341 138.01 33.58 -88.53
C SER A 341 137.18 33.54 -89.82
N ARG A 342 137.58 34.32 -90.83
CA ARG A 342 137.78 33.82 -92.21
C ARG A 342 138.39 34.88 -93.14
N PRO A 343 139.52 34.58 -93.81
CA PRO A 343 140.25 35.50 -94.68
C PRO A 343 140.09 35.23 -96.19
N ARG A 344 140.32 36.32 -96.96
CA ARG A 344 140.86 36.46 -98.33
C ARG A 344 140.07 35.94 -99.54
N SER A 345 139.83 36.86 -100.49
CA SER A 345 140.41 36.96 -101.86
C SER A 345 139.42 37.74 -102.76
N PHE A 346 139.72 38.48 -103.82
CA PHE A 346 140.86 39.17 -104.45
C PHE A 346 140.33 39.57 -105.86
N TYR A 347 140.87 40.62 -106.48
CA TYR A 347 140.75 41.02 -107.91
C TYR A 347 139.39 41.57 -108.38
N SER A 348 139.25 42.45 -109.38
CA SER A 348 140.02 43.55 -110.00
C SER A 348 139.23 43.99 -111.25
N ALA A 349 139.43 45.24 -111.67
CA ALA A 349 139.29 45.77 -113.03
C ALA A 349 137.93 46.33 -113.50
N ASN A 350 138.06 47.58 -114.00
CA ASN A 350 137.22 48.41 -114.88
C ASN A 350 135.87 48.93 -114.41
#